data_AF-A0A6J4M9N8-F1
#
_entry.id   AF-A0A6J4M9N8-F1
#
_cell.length_a   1.000
_cell.length_b   1.000
_cell.length_c   1.000
_cell.angle_alpha   90.00
_cell.angle_beta   90.00
_cell.angle_gamma   90.00
#
_symmetry.space_group_name_H-M   'P 1'
#
loop_
_entity.id
_entity.type
_entity.pdbx_description
1 polymer ?
#
loop_
_entity_poly.entity_id
_entity_poly.type
_entity_poly.pdbx_seq_one_letter_code
_entity_poly.pdbx_strand_id
1 'polypeptide(L)'
;MSDGYTIPVVEVPLDAPDPIAELLPETQVRLADDVRVVAVGSLNPVKVGAVRAVLVPLAPGVTVTGVLVASEVPSQPWGDEETIRGARARAVGALAKVPHAEMAVGLEGGVVDGEGGLRTCAWAVVVSRAGVEGVGGSLAVPLPPAVATLVRGGLELGEAMDAYAGASNTKQGLGAVGILTAGLIDRQRAYETLVTYALAPFLAGGHWR
;
A
#
# COMPACT_ATOMS: atom_id res chain seq x y z
N MET A 1 3.85 -34.00 -34.22
CA MET A 1 4.80 -33.00 -34.73
C MET A 1 4.50 -31.73 -33.98
N SER A 2 5.22 -31.48 -32.88
CA SER A 2 5.14 -30.20 -32.16
C SER A 2 6.04 -29.23 -32.92
N ASP A 3 5.45 -28.23 -33.55
CA ASP A 3 6.20 -27.16 -34.21
C ASP A 3 7.21 -26.59 -33.21
N GLY A 4 8.48 -26.58 -33.61
CA GLY A 4 9.63 -26.22 -32.79
C GLY A 4 9.63 -24.74 -32.42
N TYR A 5 8.76 -24.35 -31.49
CA TYR A 5 8.75 -23.02 -30.90
C TYR A 5 10.04 -22.84 -30.10
N THR A 6 10.99 -22.10 -30.66
CA THR A 6 12.19 -21.69 -29.95
C THR A 6 11.85 -20.44 -29.15
N ILE A 7 11.91 -20.54 -27.82
CA ILE A 7 11.76 -19.37 -26.94
C ILE A 7 13.05 -18.55 -27.09
N PRO A 8 13.00 -17.29 -27.55
CA PRO A 8 14.19 -16.45 -27.61
C PRO A 8 14.71 -16.19 -26.19
N VAL A 9 15.98 -16.52 -25.95
CA VAL A 9 16.69 -16.13 -24.73
C VAL A 9 17.38 -14.80 -25.02
N VAL A 10 17.04 -13.77 -24.26
CA VAL A 10 17.69 -12.46 -24.32
C VAL A 10 18.52 -12.28 -23.06
N GLU A 11 19.84 -12.19 -23.21
CA GLU A 11 20.73 -11.80 -22.12
C GLU A 11 20.74 -10.28 -22.01
N VAL A 12 20.44 -9.74 -20.83
CA VAL A 12 20.51 -8.30 -20.55
C VAL A 12 21.84 -8.03 -19.82
N PRO A 13 22.77 -7.26 -20.41
CA PRO A 13 24.01 -6.88 -19.77
C PRO A 13 23.78 -6.16 -18.44
N LEU A 14 24.66 -6.37 -17.45
CA LEU A 14 24.55 -5.75 -16.13
C LEU A 14 24.68 -4.21 -16.17
N ASP A 15 25.28 -3.67 -17.22
CA ASP A 15 25.51 -2.26 -17.47
C ASP A 15 24.53 -1.67 -18.51
N ALA A 16 23.55 -2.45 -18.97
CA ALA A 16 22.55 -1.94 -19.89
C ALA A 16 21.80 -0.76 -19.22
N PRO A 17 21.63 0.37 -19.93
CA PRO A 17 20.82 1.47 -19.43
C PRO A 17 19.39 0.98 -19.18
N ASP A 18 18.74 1.51 -18.14
CA ASP A 18 17.35 1.18 -17.86
C ASP A 18 16.46 1.69 -19.00
N PRO A 19 15.88 0.80 -19.84
CA PRO A 19 15.11 1.21 -20.99
C PRO A 19 13.80 1.91 -20.60
N ILE A 20 13.34 1.75 -19.35
CA ILE A 20 12.17 2.44 -18.83
C ILE A 20 12.53 3.88 -18.44
N ALA A 21 13.72 4.13 -17.91
CA ALA A 21 14.14 5.47 -17.52
C ALA A 21 14.13 6.45 -18.70
N GLU A 22 14.46 5.99 -19.90
CA GLU A 22 14.42 6.78 -21.15
C GLU A 22 12.99 7.09 -21.63
N LEU A 23 12.00 6.32 -21.19
CA LEU A 23 10.58 6.49 -21.58
C LEU A 23 9.81 7.39 -20.61
N LEU A 24 10.38 7.73 -19.44
CA LEU A 24 9.71 8.58 -18.47
C LEU A 24 9.85 10.05 -18.88
N PRO A 25 8.75 10.83 -18.92
CA PRO A 25 8.83 12.25 -19.25
C PRO A 25 9.69 13.01 -18.23
N GLU A 26 10.52 13.94 -18.69
CA GLU A 26 11.33 14.81 -17.82
C GLU A 26 10.49 15.71 -16.90
N THR A 27 9.22 15.92 -17.25
CA THR A 27 8.30 16.77 -16.50
C THR A 27 7.94 16.12 -15.16
N GLN A 28 8.26 16.81 -14.07
CA GLN A 28 7.90 16.35 -12.73
C GLN A 28 6.37 16.30 -12.57
N VAL A 29 5.81 15.10 -12.48
CA VAL A 29 4.40 14.89 -12.15
C VAL A 29 4.11 15.56 -10.81
N ARG A 30 3.07 16.40 -10.77
CA ARG A 30 2.60 17.06 -9.55
C ARG A 30 1.13 16.79 -9.32
N LEU A 31 0.74 16.81 -8.05
CA LEU A 31 -0.68 16.97 -7.70
C LEU A 31 -1.11 18.41 -7.97
N ALA A 32 -2.42 18.63 -7.99
CA ALA A 32 -2.97 19.96 -8.16
C ALA A 32 -2.45 20.93 -7.06
N ASP A 33 -2.20 22.20 -7.44
CA ASP A 33 -1.54 23.21 -6.60
C ASP A 33 -2.32 23.58 -5.32
N ASP A 34 -3.59 23.18 -5.26
CA ASP A 34 -4.51 23.37 -4.14
C ASP A 34 -4.37 22.29 -3.06
N VAL A 35 -3.67 21.18 -3.30
CA VAL A 35 -3.43 20.14 -2.29
C VAL A 35 -2.38 20.63 -1.27
N ARG A 36 -2.85 21.12 -0.13
CA ARG A 36 -2.03 21.70 0.95
C ARG A 36 -2.09 20.90 2.25
N VAL A 37 -3.18 20.20 2.50
CA VAL A 37 -3.41 19.40 3.70
C VAL A 37 -3.97 18.04 3.29
N VAL A 38 -3.27 16.98 3.69
CA VAL A 38 -3.70 15.61 3.49
C VAL A 38 -3.85 14.90 4.83
N ALA A 39 -5.04 14.37 5.07
CA ALA A 39 -5.32 13.59 6.28
C ALA A 39 -4.94 12.12 6.08
N VAL A 40 -4.46 11.46 7.13
CA VAL A 40 -4.19 10.01 7.12
C VAL A 40 -5.03 9.36 8.21
N GLY A 41 -5.84 8.36 7.85
CA GLY A 41 -6.71 7.64 8.77
C GLY A 41 -5.98 6.65 9.71
N SER A 42 -4.83 7.07 10.25
CA SER A 42 -4.03 6.31 11.21
C SER A 42 -3.08 7.22 11.98
N LEU A 43 -2.73 6.80 13.20
CA LEU A 43 -1.60 7.35 13.98
C LEU A 43 -0.33 6.48 13.88
N ASN A 44 -0.36 5.38 13.13
CA ASN A 44 0.81 4.52 12.96
C ASN A 44 1.90 5.28 12.17
N PRO A 45 3.12 5.45 12.73
CA PRO A 45 4.18 6.23 12.09
C PRO A 45 4.60 5.67 10.73
N VAL A 46 4.50 4.35 10.51
CA VAL A 46 4.80 3.71 9.22
C VAL A 46 3.77 4.12 8.16
N LYS A 47 2.47 4.13 8.51
CA LYS A 47 1.40 4.53 7.58
C LYS A 47 1.50 6.02 7.23
N VAL A 48 1.70 6.87 8.25
CA VAL A 48 1.86 8.32 8.04
C VAL A 48 3.16 8.64 7.28
N GLY A 49 4.24 7.94 7.61
CA GLY A 49 5.54 8.07 6.94
C GLY A 49 5.46 7.74 5.45
N ALA A 50 4.81 6.62 5.10
CA ALA A 50 4.62 6.24 3.70
C ALA A 50 3.83 7.29 2.90
N VAL A 51 2.72 7.79 3.45
CA VAL A 51 1.93 8.84 2.80
C VAL A 51 2.76 10.12 2.62
N ARG A 52 3.52 10.52 3.65
CA ARG A 52 4.39 11.69 3.59
C ARG A 52 5.50 11.54 2.54
N ALA A 53 6.14 10.37 2.47
CA ALA A 53 7.21 10.09 1.51
C ALA A 53 6.73 10.24 0.06
N VAL A 54 5.50 9.83 -0.23
CA VAL A 54 4.91 9.95 -1.58
C VAL A 54 4.42 11.37 -1.87
N LEU A 55 3.76 12.03 -0.91
CA LEU A 55 3.11 13.32 -1.17
C LEU A 55 4.06 14.51 -1.19
N VAL A 56 5.11 14.53 -0.37
CA VAL A 56 6.03 15.68 -0.29
C VAL A 56 6.70 16.00 -1.64
N PRO A 57 7.20 15.02 -2.42
CA PRO A 57 7.73 15.27 -3.76
C PRO A 57 6.68 15.74 -4.77
N LEU A 58 5.43 15.27 -4.64
CA LEU A 58 4.33 15.55 -5.57
C LEU A 58 3.64 16.89 -5.30
N ALA A 59 3.62 17.34 -4.05
CA ALA A 59 2.99 18.59 -3.59
C ALA A 59 3.91 19.31 -2.59
N PRO A 60 4.88 20.11 -3.07
CA PRO A 60 5.79 20.85 -2.20
C PRO A 60 5.04 21.76 -1.22
N GLY A 61 5.31 21.59 0.09
CA GLY A 61 4.65 22.35 1.16
C GLY A 61 3.36 21.70 1.69
N VAL A 62 3.01 20.50 1.23
CA VAL A 62 1.90 19.72 1.79
C VAL A 62 2.13 19.39 3.27
N THR A 63 1.08 19.54 4.07
CA THR A 63 1.03 19.07 5.46
C THR A 63 0.30 17.74 5.51
N VAL A 64 0.94 16.71 6.07
CA VAL A 64 0.34 15.37 6.25
C VAL A 64 0.00 15.17 7.72
N THR A 65 -1.28 14.97 8.02
CA THR A 65 -1.80 14.90 9.39
C THR A 65 -2.45 13.55 9.65
N GLY A 66 -1.87 12.76 10.56
CA GLY A 66 -2.47 11.51 11.04
C GLY A 66 -3.62 11.77 12.02
N VAL A 67 -4.73 11.05 11.86
CA VAL A 67 -5.89 11.11 12.76
C VAL A 67 -6.40 9.72 13.10
N LEU A 68 -6.87 9.54 14.34
CA LEU A 68 -7.42 8.27 14.79
C LEU A 68 -8.84 8.08 14.27
N VAL A 69 -9.05 7.04 13.48
CA VAL A 69 -10.35 6.63 12.91
C VAL A 69 -10.48 5.11 12.94
N ALA A 70 -11.72 4.63 13.04
CA ALA A 70 -12.04 3.21 12.94
C ALA A 70 -11.92 2.74 11.49
N SER A 71 -11.59 1.47 11.28
CA SER A 71 -11.64 0.83 9.96
C SER A 71 -13.01 0.22 9.65
N GLU A 72 -13.91 0.11 10.63
CA GLU A 72 -15.24 -0.49 10.46
C GLU A 72 -15.21 -1.96 9.97
N VAL A 73 -14.05 -2.62 10.07
CA VAL A 73 -13.83 -4.05 9.77
C VAL A 73 -13.10 -4.71 10.94
N PRO A 74 -13.07 -6.06 11.02
CA PRO A 74 -12.32 -6.77 12.06
C PRO A 74 -10.83 -6.39 12.10
N SER A 75 -10.17 -6.65 13.23
CA SER A 75 -8.73 -6.38 13.41
C SER A 75 -7.85 -7.13 12.40
N GLN A 76 -8.30 -8.31 11.96
CA GLN A 76 -7.71 -9.07 10.87
C GLN A 76 -8.71 -9.15 9.70
N PRO A 77 -8.61 -8.24 8.71
CA PRO A 77 -9.39 -8.32 7.48
C PRO A 77 -9.06 -9.58 6.67
N TRP A 78 -10.09 -10.20 6.10
CA TRP A 78 -9.98 -11.32 5.17
C TRP A 78 -10.52 -10.97 3.79
N GLY A 79 -9.71 -11.17 2.76
CA GLY A 79 -10.04 -10.84 1.39
C GLY A 79 -9.68 -9.40 1.02
N ASP A 80 -9.55 -9.17 -0.28
CA ASP A 80 -9.24 -7.84 -0.82
C ASP A 80 -10.39 -6.87 -0.58
N GLU A 81 -11.64 -7.29 -0.78
CA GLU A 81 -12.83 -6.43 -0.60
C GLU A 81 -12.98 -5.87 0.81
N GLU A 82 -12.85 -6.72 1.84
CA GLU A 82 -12.92 -6.29 3.23
C GLU A 82 -11.77 -5.36 3.59
N THR A 83 -10.57 -5.66 3.10
CA THR A 83 -9.39 -4.82 3.36
C THR A 83 -9.53 -3.45 2.70
N ILE A 84 -10.04 -3.39 1.46
CA ILE A 84 -10.35 -2.14 0.76
C ILE A 84 -11.43 -1.35 1.50
N ARG A 85 -12.50 -2.01 1.99
CA ARG A 85 -13.53 -1.37 2.82
C ARG A 85 -12.93 -0.74 4.07
N GLY A 86 -12.03 -1.45 4.74
CA GLY A 86 -11.29 -0.94 5.90
C GLY A 86 -10.46 0.29 5.59
N ALA A 87 -9.71 0.26 4.48
CA ALA A 87 -8.94 1.40 4.01
C ALA A 87 -9.84 2.58 3.63
N ARG A 88 -10.96 2.35 2.93
CA ARG A 88 -11.91 3.40 2.54
C ARG A 88 -12.55 4.06 3.76
N ALA A 89 -13.02 3.28 4.74
CA ALA A 89 -13.60 3.82 5.98
C ALA A 89 -12.61 4.73 6.72
N ARG A 90 -11.32 4.33 6.77
CA ARG A 90 -10.26 5.19 7.32
C ARG A 90 -10.07 6.48 6.53
N ALA A 91 -10.03 6.41 5.20
CA ALA A 91 -9.84 7.57 4.34
C ALA A 91 -10.99 8.58 4.50
N VAL A 92 -12.24 8.09 4.38
CA VAL A 92 -13.46 8.90 4.53
C VAL A 92 -13.56 9.49 5.94
N GLY A 93 -13.32 8.69 6.98
CA GLY A 93 -13.32 9.15 8.36
C GLY A 93 -12.26 10.22 8.62
N ALA A 94 -11.08 10.10 8.01
CA ALA A 94 -10.02 11.09 8.13
C ALA A 94 -10.37 12.40 7.41
N LEU A 95 -10.95 12.32 6.21
CA LEU A 95 -11.44 13.48 5.47
C LEU A 95 -12.53 14.21 6.25
N ALA A 96 -13.44 13.48 6.91
CA ALA A 96 -14.48 14.08 7.75
C ALA A 96 -13.92 14.77 9.00
N LYS A 97 -12.87 14.21 9.63
CA LYS A 97 -12.29 14.73 10.89
C LYS A 97 -11.32 15.90 10.70
N VAL A 98 -10.77 16.11 9.50
CA VAL A 98 -9.83 17.21 9.21
C VAL A 98 -10.53 18.21 8.28
N PRO A 99 -11.10 19.32 8.81
CA PRO A 99 -11.98 20.21 8.04
C PRO A 99 -11.35 20.79 6.78
N HIS A 100 -10.04 21.09 6.82
CA HIS A 100 -9.30 21.72 5.73
C HIS A 100 -8.48 20.75 4.90
N ALA A 101 -8.64 19.43 5.06
CA ALA A 101 -7.97 18.48 4.18
C ALA A 101 -8.64 18.47 2.79
N GLU A 102 -7.85 18.64 1.74
CA GLU A 102 -8.32 18.51 0.34
C GLU A 102 -8.46 17.04 -0.07
N MET A 103 -7.66 16.16 0.54
CA MET A 103 -7.73 14.71 0.38
C MET A 103 -7.38 13.98 1.66
N ALA A 104 -7.74 12.69 1.71
CA ALA A 104 -7.39 11.81 2.78
C ALA A 104 -6.97 10.43 2.28
N VAL A 105 -6.08 9.79 3.03
CA VAL A 105 -5.55 8.47 2.73
C VAL A 105 -5.89 7.50 3.86
N GLY A 106 -6.44 6.36 3.49
CA GLY A 106 -6.59 5.21 4.36
C GLY A 106 -5.73 4.05 3.87
N LEU A 107 -5.09 3.36 4.81
CA LEU A 107 -4.23 2.21 4.55
C LEU A 107 -4.71 1.07 5.44
N GLU A 108 -4.92 -0.12 4.89
CA GLU A 108 -5.28 -1.31 5.67
C GLU A 108 -4.54 -2.55 5.18
N GLY A 109 -4.13 -3.40 6.12
CA GLY A 109 -3.52 -4.70 5.83
C GLY A 109 -4.52 -5.80 6.16
N GLY A 110 -4.47 -6.88 5.40
CA GLY A 110 -5.31 -8.05 5.55
C GLY A 110 -4.59 -9.31 5.10
N VAL A 111 -5.35 -10.38 4.93
CA VAL A 111 -4.87 -11.63 4.33
C VAL A 111 -5.86 -12.13 3.27
N VAL A 112 -5.36 -12.89 2.31
CA VAL A 112 -6.21 -13.60 1.34
C VAL A 112 -5.85 -15.07 1.40
N ASP A 113 -6.87 -15.92 1.53
CA ASP A 113 -6.73 -17.37 1.49
C ASP A 113 -7.17 -17.89 0.12
N GLY A 114 -6.41 -18.82 -0.43
CA GLY A 114 -6.65 -19.36 -1.76
C GLY A 114 -5.83 -20.61 -2.04
N GLU A 115 -5.82 -21.03 -3.29
CA GLU A 115 -5.18 -22.28 -3.72
C GLU A 115 -3.68 -22.34 -3.39
N GLY A 116 -2.98 -21.20 -3.50
CA GLY A 116 -1.56 -21.08 -3.13
C GLY A 116 -1.29 -20.94 -1.63
N GLY A 117 -2.30 -21.07 -0.78
CA GLY A 117 -2.23 -20.83 0.66
C GLY A 117 -2.52 -19.39 1.06
N LEU A 118 -2.33 -19.10 2.35
CA LEU A 118 -2.59 -17.78 2.91
C LEU A 118 -1.47 -16.81 2.52
N ARG A 119 -1.83 -15.63 2.02
CA ARG A 119 -0.90 -14.55 1.66
C ARG A 119 -1.28 -13.25 2.35
N THR A 120 -0.32 -12.34 2.50
CA THR A 120 -0.63 -10.97 2.89
C THR A 120 -1.47 -10.28 1.80
N CYS A 121 -2.27 -9.30 2.19
CA CYS A 121 -2.72 -8.25 1.29
C CYS A 121 -2.65 -6.91 2.03
N ALA A 122 -2.58 -5.83 1.25
CA ALA A 122 -2.69 -4.49 1.80
C ALA A 122 -3.21 -3.55 0.71
N TRP A 123 -3.96 -2.55 1.16
CA TRP A 123 -4.66 -1.63 0.28
C TRP A 123 -4.57 -0.20 0.82
N ALA A 124 -4.37 0.73 -0.10
CA ALA A 124 -4.51 2.16 0.09
C ALA A 124 -5.78 2.63 -0.65
N VAL A 125 -6.50 3.56 -0.02
CA VAL A 125 -7.59 4.30 -0.63
C VAL A 125 -7.33 5.78 -0.42
N VAL A 126 -7.38 6.55 -1.51
CA VAL A 126 -7.28 8.02 -1.49
C VAL A 126 -8.64 8.58 -1.90
N VAL A 127 -9.19 9.48 -1.09
CA VAL A 127 -10.44 10.19 -1.39
C VAL A 127 -10.20 11.70 -1.36
N SER A 128 -10.77 12.45 -2.29
CA SER A 128 -10.74 13.93 -2.26
C SER A 128 -12.08 14.55 -1.90
N ARG A 129 -12.05 15.83 -1.50
CA ARG A 129 -13.27 16.64 -1.34
C ARG A 129 -14.09 16.77 -2.62
N ALA A 130 -13.45 16.66 -3.78
CA ALA A 130 -14.11 16.67 -5.08
C ALA A 130 -14.81 15.35 -5.43
N GLY A 131 -14.78 14.34 -4.56
CA GLY A 131 -15.43 13.05 -4.76
C GLY A 131 -14.66 12.07 -5.64
N VAL A 132 -13.40 12.36 -5.95
CA VAL A 132 -12.52 11.41 -6.66
C VAL A 132 -12.02 10.39 -5.65
N GLU A 133 -12.09 9.11 -6.02
CA GLU A 133 -11.54 8.00 -5.26
C GLU A 133 -10.51 7.25 -6.10
N GLY A 134 -9.38 6.90 -5.50
CA GLY A 134 -8.42 5.96 -6.05
C GLY A 134 -8.10 4.85 -5.08
N VAL A 135 -7.90 3.65 -5.62
CA VAL A 135 -7.64 2.43 -4.86
C VAL A 135 -6.38 1.77 -5.43
N GLY A 136 -5.44 1.40 -4.57
CA GLY A 136 -4.17 0.79 -4.96
C GLY A 136 -3.69 -0.20 -3.92
N GLY A 137 -3.23 -1.38 -4.32
CA GLY A 137 -3.01 -2.44 -3.34
C GLY A 137 -2.51 -3.77 -3.92
N SER A 138 -2.78 -4.81 -3.14
CA SER A 138 -2.52 -6.23 -3.42
C SER A 138 -1.05 -6.68 -3.31
N LEU A 139 -0.09 -5.81 -2.94
CA LEU A 139 1.27 -6.26 -2.65
C LEU A 139 1.23 -7.41 -1.63
N ALA A 140 1.61 -8.60 -2.11
CA ALA A 140 1.34 -9.85 -1.42
C ALA A 140 2.57 -10.74 -1.40
N VAL A 141 2.77 -11.39 -0.26
CA VAL A 141 3.76 -12.43 -0.07
C VAL A 141 3.04 -13.64 0.55
N PRO A 142 3.26 -14.87 0.05
CA PRO A 142 2.78 -16.08 0.70
C PRO A 142 3.31 -16.16 2.13
N LEU A 143 2.46 -16.58 3.07
CA LEU A 143 2.84 -16.73 4.46
C LEU A 143 3.47 -18.11 4.70
N PRO A 144 4.48 -18.23 5.58
CA PRO A 144 4.95 -19.53 6.04
C PRO A 144 3.78 -20.37 6.59
N PRO A 145 3.74 -21.69 6.33
CA PRO A 145 2.63 -22.54 6.77
C PRO A 145 2.31 -22.44 8.28
N ALA A 146 3.33 -22.28 9.12
CA ALA A 146 3.16 -22.08 10.56
C ALA A 146 2.41 -20.78 10.89
N VAL A 147 2.74 -19.68 10.22
CA VAL A 147 2.04 -18.38 10.37
C VAL A 147 0.60 -18.51 9.87
N ALA A 148 0.39 -19.16 8.72
CA ALA A 148 -0.94 -19.37 8.17
C ALA A 148 -1.86 -20.17 9.11
N THR A 149 -1.34 -21.22 9.76
CA THR A 149 -2.08 -21.98 10.77
C THR A 149 -2.49 -21.10 11.95
N LEU A 150 -1.59 -20.24 12.46
CA LEU A 150 -1.90 -19.33 13.56
C LEU A 150 -3.00 -18.31 13.19
N VAL A 151 -2.90 -17.72 11.99
CA VAL A 151 -3.89 -16.73 11.52
C VAL A 151 -5.26 -17.38 11.29
N ARG A 152 -5.31 -18.58 10.70
CA ARG A 152 -6.55 -19.38 10.58
C ARG A 152 -7.12 -19.79 11.94
N GLY A 153 -6.26 -19.91 12.96
CA GLY A 153 -6.64 -20.13 14.35
C GLY A 153 -7.20 -18.89 15.07
N GLY A 154 -7.30 -17.74 14.38
CA GLY A 154 -7.90 -16.50 14.89
C GLY A 154 -6.90 -15.45 15.37
N LEU A 155 -5.59 -15.69 15.23
CA LEU A 155 -4.56 -14.72 15.63
C LEU A 155 -4.41 -13.61 14.57
N GLU A 156 -4.16 -12.35 14.97
CA GLU A 156 -3.84 -11.29 14.02
C GLU A 156 -2.49 -11.62 13.33
N LEU A 157 -2.34 -11.30 12.04
CA LEU A 157 -1.11 -11.55 11.29
C LEU A 157 0.13 -10.95 11.97
N GLY A 158 0.02 -9.75 12.55
CA GLY A 158 1.13 -9.12 13.27
C GLY A 158 1.59 -9.97 14.46
N GLU A 159 0.64 -10.50 15.22
CA GLU A 159 0.90 -11.37 16.38
C GLU A 159 1.42 -12.74 15.96
N ALA A 160 0.88 -13.31 14.88
CA ALA A 160 1.36 -14.56 14.30
C ALA A 160 2.80 -14.45 13.78
N MET A 161 3.16 -13.32 13.17
CA MET A 161 4.53 -13.04 12.74
C MET A 161 5.47 -12.81 13.92
N ASP A 162 5.03 -12.08 14.96
CA ASP A 162 5.80 -11.89 16.18
C ASP A 162 6.13 -13.24 16.84
N ALA A 163 5.13 -14.12 16.97
CA ALA A 163 5.31 -15.47 17.50
C ALA A 163 6.24 -16.33 16.64
N TYR A 164 6.12 -16.25 15.31
CA TYR A 164 6.96 -17.02 14.37
C TYR A 164 8.42 -16.53 14.35
N ALA A 165 8.64 -15.22 14.38
CA ALA A 165 9.97 -14.62 14.26
C ALA A 165 10.69 -14.48 15.62
N GLY A 166 10.04 -14.81 16.74
CA GLY A 166 10.58 -14.56 18.08
C GLY A 166 10.79 -13.07 18.34
N ALA A 167 9.90 -12.23 17.79
CA ALA A 167 9.97 -10.76 17.83
C ALA A 167 8.73 -10.17 18.52
N SER A 168 8.72 -8.86 18.74
CA SER A 168 7.57 -8.15 19.30
C SER A 168 7.29 -6.86 18.55
N ASN A 169 6.01 -6.55 18.30
CA ASN A 169 5.51 -5.34 17.66
C ASN A 169 6.09 -5.10 16.26
N THR A 170 6.31 -6.17 15.48
CA THR A 170 6.81 -6.06 14.10
C THR A 170 5.89 -5.22 13.21
N LYS A 171 4.61 -5.09 13.57
CA LYS A 171 3.63 -4.28 12.84
C LYS A 171 3.92 -2.76 12.84
N GLN A 172 4.75 -2.25 13.73
CA GLN A 172 5.21 -0.85 13.72
C GLN A 172 6.64 -0.67 13.18
N GLY A 173 7.29 -1.75 12.73
CA GLY A 173 8.62 -1.74 12.12
C GLY A 173 8.60 -2.42 10.74
N LEU A 174 9.40 -3.47 10.57
CA LEU A 174 9.58 -4.20 9.30
C LEU A 174 8.27 -4.79 8.74
N GLY A 175 7.34 -5.20 9.60
CA GLY A 175 6.14 -5.94 9.22
C GLY A 175 6.45 -7.33 8.64
N ALA A 176 5.39 -8.06 8.25
CA ALA A 176 5.53 -9.37 7.61
C ALA A 176 6.40 -9.31 6.34
N VAL A 177 6.20 -8.29 5.49
CA VAL A 177 6.96 -8.10 4.26
C VAL A 177 8.45 -7.87 4.51
N GLY A 178 8.83 -7.05 5.50
CA GLY A 178 10.23 -6.80 5.82
C GLY A 178 10.93 -8.03 6.37
N ILE A 179 10.23 -8.85 7.18
CA ILE A 179 10.79 -10.11 7.67
C ILE A 179 10.97 -11.11 6.52
N LEU A 180 9.94 -11.31 5.70
CA LEU A 180 9.94 -12.33 4.65
C LEU A 180 10.81 -11.96 3.44
N THR A 181 11.19 -10.69 3.29
CA THR A 181 12.08 -10.20 2.23
C THR A 181 13.49 -9.86 2.73
N ALA A 182 13.86 -10.30 3.93
CA ALA A 182 15.16 -10.02 4.55
C ALA A 182 15.51 -8.52 4.59
N GLY A 183 14.50 -7.65 4.76
CA GLY A 183 14.65 -6.21 4.85
C GLY A 183 14.87 -5.47 3.52
N LEU A 184 14.87 -6.16 2.38
CA LEU A 184 15.00 -5.52 1.07
C LEU A 184 13.81 -4.60 0.77
N ILE A 185 12.61 -4.99 1.23
CA ILE A 185 11.41 -4.15 1.22
C ILE A 185 10.82 -4.14 2.63
N ASP A 186 10.86 -2.98 3.29
CA ASP A 186 10.14 -2.78 4.54
C ASP A 186 8.66 -2.43 4.32
N ARG A 187 7.90 -2.41 5.41
CA ARG A 187 6.47 -2.08 5.38
C ARG A 187 6.20 -0.66 4.89
N GLN A 188 7.08 0.31 5.17
CA GLN A 188 6.86 1.68 4.73
C GLN A 188 6.96 1.78 3.22
N ARG A 189 8.04 1.24 2.62
CA ARG A 189 8.24 1.18 1.17
C ARG A 189 7.11 0.43 0.46
N ALA A 190 6.65 -0.68 1.03
CA ALA A 190 5.48 -1.37 0.51
C ALA A 190 4.25 -0.44 0.47
N TYR A 191 3.98 0.30 1.56
CA TYR A 191 2.89 1.28 1.59
C TYR A 191 3.10 2.49 0.68
N GLU A 192 4.32 2.96 0.46
CA GLU A 192 4.62 4.03 -0.51
C GLU A 192 4.16 3.62 -1.92
N THR A 193 4.41 2.37 -2.33
CA THR A 193 3.91 1.83 -3.59
C THR A 193 2.37 1.82 -3.63
N LEU A 194 1.71 1.38 -2.56
CA LEU A 194 0.23 1.34 -2.54
C LEU A 194 -0.40 2.73 -2.63
N VAL A 195 0.15 3.70 -1.91
CA VAL A 195 -0.29 5.10 -1.97
C VAL A 195 -0.09 5.64 -3.38
N THR A 196 1.04 5.34 -4.01
CA THR A 196 1.33 5.76 -5.39
C THR A 196 0.30 5.17 -6.37
N TYR A 197 -0.05 3.89 -6.24
CA TYR A 197 -1.10 3.26 -7.05
C TYR A 197 -2.47 3.91 -6.82
N ALA A 198 -2.83 4.18 -5.56
CA ALA A 198 -4.10 4.82 -5.23
C ALA A 198 -4.16 6.29 -5.69
N LEU A 199 -3.02 6.93 -5.98
CA LEU A 199 -2.96 8.28 -6.54
C LEU A 199 -3.13 8.30 -8.07
N ALA A 200 -3.19 7.16 -8.77
CA ALA A 200 -3.26 7.13 -10.23
C ALA A 200 -4.40 7.98 -10.83
N PRO A 201 -5.64 8.01 -10.29
CA PRO A 201 -6.70 8.89 -10.79
C PRO A 201 -6.41 10.39 -10.63
N PHE A 202 -5.56 10.77 -9.67
CA PHE A 202 -5.20 12.15 -9.38
C PHE A 202 -4.01 12.62 -10.23
N LEU A 203 -3.08 11.72 -10.51
CA LEU A 203 -1.86 12.02 -11.27
C LEU A 203 -2.09 11.93 -12.78
N ALA A 204 -2.98 11.02 -13.20
CA ALA A 204 -3.19 10.67 -14.60
C ALA A 204 -4.69 10.67 -14.96
N GLY A 205 -5.46 11.61 -14.40
CA GLY A 205 -6.92 11.67 -14.49
C GLY A 205 -7.50 11.70 -15.92
N GLY A 206 -6.68 12.03 -16.93
CA GLY A 206 -7.07 11.93 -18.35
C GLY A 206 -7.43 10.50 -18.81
N HIS A 207 -6.95 9.46 -18.11
CA HIS A 207 -7.24 8.06 -18.44
C HIS A 207 -8.49 7.50 -17.73
N TRP A 208 -9.15 8.30 -16.89
CA TRP A 208 -10.24 7.85 -16.01
C TRP A 208 -11.59 8.54 -16.32
N ARG A 209 -11.73 9.09 -17.52
CA ARG A 209 -12.93 9.80 -18.00
C ARG A 209 -13.83 8.91 -18.82
#